data_AF-A0A9K3I1H7-F1
#
_entry.id   AF-A0A9K3I1H7-F1
#
_cell.length_a   1.000
_cell.length_b   1.000
_cell.length_c   1.000
_cell.angle_alpha   90.00
_cell.angle_beta   90.00
_cell.angle_gamma   90.00
#
_symmetry.space_group_name_H-M   'P 1'
#
loop_
_entity.id
_entity.type
_entity.pdbx_description
1 polymer ?
#
loop_
_entity_poly.entity_id
_entity_poly.type
_entity_poly.pdbx_seq_one_letter_code
_entity_poly.pdbx_strand_id
1 'polypeptide(L)' 'MVPVIRDALFINLCDQMQILSNGIFKSPLHRVVTNKGKARISMAMFIEPDPNKEIGSVDVLVDEKTPRVYKTVKN' A
#
# COMPACT_ATOMS: atom_id res chain seq x y z
N MET A 1 -2.19 17.63 3.05
CA MET A 1 -3.27 17.58 2.04
C MET A 1 -2.61 17.28 0.70
N VAL A 2 -3.12 16.32 -0.09
CA VAL A 2 -2.52 15.96 -1.38
C VAL A 2 -3.12 16.87 -2.47
N PRO A 3 -2.31 17.63 -3.23
CA PRO A 3 -2.82 18.50 -4.30
C PRO A 3 -3.32 17.68 -5.50
N VAL A 4 -4.35 18.18 -6.18
CA VAL A 4 -4.81 17.62 -7.45
C VAL A 4 -3.99 18.25 -8.58
N ILE A 5 -3.24 17.42 -9.30
CA ILE A 5 -2.45 17.82 -10.46
C ILE A 5 -3.16 17.28 -11.71
N ARG A 6 -3.29 18.11 -12.74
CA ARG A 6 -3.92 17.71 -14.00
C ARG A 6 -3.13 16.55 -14.62
N ASP A 7 -3.86 15.54 -15.11
CA ASP A 7 -3.32 14.36 -15.78
C ASP A 7 -2.34 13.52 -14.93
N ALA A 8 -2.39 13.67 -13.60
CA ALA A 8 -1.57 12.90 -12.67
C ALA A 8 -2.40 11.87 -11.89
N LEU A 9 -1.75 10.77 -11.52
CA LEU A 9 -2.28 9.76 -10.61
C LEU A 9 -1.62 9.89 -9.24
N PHE A 10 -2.41 9.69 -8.19
CA PHE A 10 -1.89 9.47 -6.86
C PHE A 10 -1.74 7.97 -6.64
N ILE A 11 -0.54 7.52 -6.28
CA ILE A 11 -0.22 6.11 -6.00
C ILE A 11 0.23 6.02 -4.55
N ASN A 12 -0.40 5.15 -3.77
CA ASN A 12 0.06 4.75 -2.45
C ASN A 12 0.27 3.24 -2.42
N LEU A 13 1.11 2.81 -1.47
CA LEU A 13 1.36 1.40 -1.21
C LEU A 13 0.45 0.92 -0.08
N CYS A 14 0.07 -0.36 -0.15
CA CYS A 14 -0.81 -1.01 0.81
C CYS A 14 -0.04 -2.00 1.69
N ASP A 15 -0.74 -2.61 2.65
CA ASP A 15 -0.16 -3.54 3.62
C ASP A 15 0.53 -4.73 2.95
N GLN A 16 0.00 -5.24 1.83
CA GLN A 16 0.65 -6.33 1.10
C GLN A 16 2.07 -5.97 0.67
N MET A 17 2.29 -4.76 0.14
CA MET A 17 3.62 -4.30 -0.29
C MET A 17 4.53 -4.04 0.92
N GLN A 18 3.98 -3.56 2.03
CA GLN A 18 4.73 -3.39 3.28
C GLN A 18 5.23 -4.76 3.80
N ILE A 19 4.39 -5.80 3.78
CA ILE A 19 4.78 -7.17 4.18
C ILE A 19 5.86 -7.72 3.25
N LEU A 20 5.62 -7.68 1.93
CA LEU A 20 6.55 -8.19 0.91
C LEU A 20 7.93 -7.55 1.03
N SER A 21 7.96 -6.23 1.27
CA SER A 21 9.21 -5.47 1.35
C SER A 21 9.91 -5.54 2.72
N ASN A 22 9.48 -6.43 3.62
CA ASN A 22 9.96 -6.50 5.01
C ASN A 22 9.93 -5.14 5.71
N GLY A 23 8.95 -4.29 5.36
CA GLY A 23 8.72 -2.99 5.98
C GLY A 23 9.57 -1.86 5.42
N ILE A 24 10.33 -2.06 4.34
CA ILE A 24 11.02 -0.99 3.62
C ILE A 24 10.01 0.02 3.09
N PHE A 25 8.95 -0.48 2.44
CA PHE A 25 7.82 0.36 2.05
C PHE A 25 6.79 0.43 3.16
N LYS A 26 6.16 1.61 3.30
CA LYS A 26 5.16 1.87 4.33
C LYS A 26 3.78 2.00 3.72
N SER A 27 2.82 1.36 4.37
CA SER A 27 1.39 1.51 4.11
C SER A 27 0.86 2.68 4.94
N PRO A 28 0.49 3.82 4.31
CA PRO A 28 0.07 4.99 5.05
C PRO A 28 -1.44 4.95 5.35
N LEU A 29 -1.79 5.41 6.55
CA LEU A 29 -3.17 5.79 6.85
C LEU A 29 -3.55 7.03 6.02
N HIS A 30 -4.65 6.92 5.27
CA HIS A 30 -5.17 7.99 4.45
C HIS A 30 -6.68 8.19 4.70
N ARG A 31 -7.16 9.41 4.49
CA ARG A 31 -8.57 9.78 4.68
C ARG A 31 -9.02 10.73 3.59
N VAL A 32 -10.25 10.53 3.11
CA VAL A 32 -10.97 11.49 2.27
C VAL A 32 -11.92 12.30 3.15
N VAL A 33 -11.90 13.62 3.00
CA VAL A 33 -12.79 14.53 3.73
C VAL A 33 -13.87 15.08 2.80
N THR A 34 -15.04 15.36 3.35
CA THR A 34 -16.14 16.00 2.62
C THR A 34 -15.90 17.51 2.52
N ASN A 35 -16.55 18.16 1.56
CA ASN A 35 -16.54 19.61 1.44
C ASN A 35 -17.94 20.11 1.05
N LYS A 36 -18.29 21.34 1.43
CA LYS A 36 -19.60 21.95 1.14
C LYS A 36 -19.65 22.70 -0.20
N GLY A 37 -18.50 23.01 -0.80
CA GLY A 37 -18.41 23.96 -1.92
C GLY A 37 -18.53 23.34 -3.30
N LYS A 38 -18.09 22.10 -3.49
CA LYS A 38 -18.08 21.44 -4.81
C LYS A 38 -18.08 19.92 -4.69
N ALA A 39 -18.87 19.26 -5.52
CA ALA A 39 -18.80 17.82 -5.68
C ALA A 39 -17.40 17.39 -6.17
N ARG A 40 -16.86 16.31 -5.59
CA ARG A 40 -15.61 15.67 -6.00
C ARG A 40 -15.89 14.21 -6.33
N ILE A 41 -15.44 13.78 -7.50
CA ILE A 41 -15.49 12.39 -7.96
C ILE A 41 -14.04 11.90 -8.09
N SER A 42 -13.79 10.66 -7.66
CA SER A 42 -12.51 9.98 -7.82
C SER A 42 -12.75 8.50 -8.09
N MET A 43 -11.84 7.88 -8.85
CA MET A 43 -11.81 6.43 -9.08
C MET A 43 -10.55 5.86 -8.45
N ALA A 44 -10.69 4.76 -7.73
CA ALA A 44 -9.55 4.02 -7.17
C ALA A 44 -9.42 2.69 -7.92
N MET A 45 -8.19 2.32 -8.25
CA MET A 45 -7.84 1.02 -8.80
C MET A 45 -6.87 0.35 -7.84
N PHE A 46 -7.16 -0.90 -7.50
CA PHE A 46 -6.33 -1.69 -6.60
C PHE A 46 -5.61 -2.76 -7.41
N ILE A 47 -4.29 -2.85 -7.21
CA ILE A 47 -3.46 -3.92 -7.75
C ILE A 47 -3.11 -4.80 -6.55
N GLU A 48 -3.72 -5.97 -6.50
CA GLU A 48 -3.59 -6.90 -5.37
C GLU A 48 -3.06 -8.26 -5.83
N PRO A 49 -2.33 -8.99 -4.97
CA PRO A 49 -1.96 -10.38 -5.25
C PRO A 49 -3.20 -11.27 -5.40
N ASP A 50 -2.99 -12.48 -5.93
CA ASP A 50 -4.04 -13.51 -5.97
C ASP A 50 -4.54 -13.79 -4.53
N PRO A 51 -5.87 -13.77 -4.27
CA PRO A 51 -6.44 -14.03 -2.94
C PRO A 51 -6.16 -15.44 -2.40
N ASN A 52 -5.69 -16.37 -3.24
CA ASN A 52 -5.32 -17.71 -2.82
C ASN A 52 -3.82 -17.86 -2.55
N LYS A 53 -3.02 -16.81 -2.73
CA LYS A 53 -1.59 -16.83 -2.46
C LYS A 53 -1.26 -16.33 -1.08
N GLU A 54 -0.17 -16.87 -0.55
CA GLU A 54 0.45 -16.39 0.67
C GLU A 54 1.28 -15.13 0.39
N ILE A 55 1.30 -14.22 1.35
CA ILE A 55 2.06 -12.98 1.35
C ILE A 55 2.98 -13.01 2.57
N GLY A 56 4.27 -12.96 2.32
CA GLY A 56 5.31 -12.86 3.34
C GLY A 56 6.47 -12.02 2.81
N SER A 57 7.40 -11.65 3.70
CA SER A 57 8.59 -10.91 3.29
C SER A 57 9.41 -11.70 2.27
N VAL A 58 9.84 -11.02 1.20
CA VAL A 58 10.66 -11.60 0.15
C VAL A 58 12.02 -11.99 0.74
N ASP A 59 12.46 -13.21 0.49
CA ASP A 59 13.63 -13.80 1.17
C ASP A 59 14.93 -12.99 0.94
N VAL A 60 15.12 -12.37 -0.23
CA VAL A 60 16.30 -11.53 -0.50
C VAL A 60 16.34 -10.24 0.34
N LEU A 61 15.23 -9.87 0.99
CA LEU A 61 15.13 -8.71 1.87
C LEU A 61 15.24 -9.09 3.35
N VAL A 62 15.62 -10.34 3.64
CA VAL A 62 15.77 -10.88 5.00
C VAL A 62 17.20 -11.35 5.19
N ASP A 63 17.87 -10.82 6.22
CA ASP A 63 19.21 -11.24 6.64
C ASP A 63 19.40 -11.06 8.16
N GLU A 64 20.62 -11.30 8.66
CA GLU A 64 20.93 -11.16 10.09
C GLU A 64 20.74 -9.72 10.63
N LYS A 65 20.92 -8.70 9.80
CA LYS A 65 20.75 -7.29 10.17
C LYS A 65 19.31 -6.83 10.01
N THR A 66 18.57 -7.47 9.11
CA THR A 66 17.20 -7.16 8.74
C THR A 66 16.35 -8.43 8.88
N PRO A 67 16.07 -8.89 10.11
CA PRO A 67 15.30 -10.10 10.32
C PRO A 67 13.87 -9.94 9.79
N ARG A 68 13.19 -11.06 9.55
CA ARG A 68 11.80 -11.06 9.08
C ARG A 68 10.89 -10.47 10.16
N VAL A 69 10.24 -9.35 9.87
CA VAL A 69 9.35 -8.65 10.82
C VAL A 69 7.87 -8.98 10.65
N TYR A 70 7.49 -9.55 9.51
CA TYR A 70 6.10 -9.95 9.23
C TYR A 70 5.95 -11.46 9.12
N LYS A 71 4.82 -11.98 9.63
CA LYS A 71 4.41 -13.36 9.40
C LYS A 71 3.89 -13.51 7.97
N THR A 72 4.06 -14.70 7.41
CA THR A 72 3.36 -15.08 6.19
C THR A 72 1.86 -15.21 6.50
N VAL A 73 1.03 -14.58 5.67
CA VAL A 73 -0.43 -14.59 5.79
C VAL A 73 -1.06 -14.99 4.47
N LYS A 74 -2.26 -15.59 4.50
CA LYS A 74 -3.08 -15.72 3.29
C LYS A 74 -3.56 -14.31 2.91
N ASN A 75 -3.51 -13.97 1.62
CA ASN A 75 -4.09 -12.72 1.11
C ASN A 75 -5.60 -12.67 1.34
#